data_AF-A0A8D2ZLU4-F1
#
_entry.id   AF-A0A8D2ZLU4-F1
#
_cell.length_a   1.000
_cell.length_b   1.000
_cell.length_c   1.000
_cell.angle_alpha   90.00
_cell.angle_beta   90.00
_cell.angle_gamma   90.00
#
_symmetry.space_group_name_H-M   'P 1'
#
loop_
_entity.id
_entity.type
_entity.pdbx_description
1 polymer ?
#
loop_
_entity_poly.entity_id
_entity_poly.type
_entity_poly.pdbx_seq_one_letter_code
_entity_poly.pdbx_strand_id
1 'polypeptide(L)'
;MLHTAWLLYGFVNTKPCDGDRGEDCITSYLEARPRLQLSVFTCVMPENSQLNPAVKIDPFDPHSAFERQVNVSLPEETRANGTLHAVVYVHRAGVSPLEDSREVHYAAQLTTYITPTHTEGKKRDPQKVKNANSAQNPVSHWRPHLSVTMMSEEFTFNKAGLPSDVRRYMRVSQDGRQMVYLPLLLVNELSVRVRDLVEISSSTVHLPLTVSYEGISLRGFRFWVHLQDVVYSLRQFGFTEENIDEIKETLVGSNLYLLVLTALITALQLICEFLALKNDISSWRKKKSMVGMSRKSVLWRSLSTLLIFLHLLEETSLLVLLPVGLGACVEVFSVFFPSHPTKSTTSSSTVQVTKMDEEERKTVEYDTQAYYSWLINSLVTGVYALGFLSMAPQLFINHKVCCADIKTQPAYIKY
;
A
#
# COMPACT_ATOMS: atom_id res chain seq x y z
N MET A 1 13.55 7.08 20.99
CA MET A 1 14.65 6.42 20.23
C MET A 1 15.18 5.18 20.94
N LEU A 2 15.76 5.28 22.14
CA LEU A 2 16.30 4.12 22.88
C LEU A 2 15.26 3.02 23.16
N HIS A 3 14.07 3.39 23.62
CA HIS A 3 12.96 2.44 23.82
C HIS A 3 12.55 1.74 22.50
N THR A 4 12.47 2.49 21.40
CA THR A 4 12.12 1.95 20.08
C THR A 4 13.20 0.98 19.57
N ALA A 5 14.48 1.33 19.74
CA ALA A 5 15.60 0.47 19.39
C ALA A 5 15.62 -0.81 20.23
N TRP A 6 15.28 -0.72 21.53
CA TRP A 6 15.14 -1.87 22.42
C TRP A 6 14.00 -2.79 21.99
N LEU A 7 12.84 -2.24 21.63
CA LEU A 7 11.71 -3.03 21.12
C LEU A 7 12.05 -3.72 19.79
N LEU A 8 12.70 -3.03 18.86
CA LEU A 8 13.16 -3.62 17.60
C LEU A 8 14.20 -4.72 17.85
N TYR A 9 15.11 -4.52 18.81
CA TYR A 9 16.05 -5.56 19.21
C TYR A 9 15.33 -6.79 19.79
N GLY A 10 14.36 -6.60 20.69
CA GLY A 10 13.54 -7.70 21.24
C GLY A 10 12.62 -8.37 20.21
N PHE A 11 12.28 -7.66 19.13
CA PHE A 11 11.59 -8.22 17.99
C PHE A 11 12.46 -9.21 17.22
N VAL A 12 13.70 -8.79 16.89
CA VAL A 12 14.65 -9.61 16.13
C VAL A 12 15.27 -10.72 16.99
N ASN A 13 15.53 -10.45 18.26
CA ASN A 13 16.23 -11.35 19.18
C ASN A 13 15.35 -11.69 20.39
N THR A 14 14.53 -12.72 20.23
CA THR A 14 13.83 -13.39 21.33
C THR A 14 14.79 -14.34 22.03
N LYS A 15 14.98 -14.16 23.34
CA LYS A 15 15.78 -15.09 24.14
C LYS A 15 15.00 -16.39 24.39
N PRO A 16 15.60 -17.57 24.18
CA PRO A 16 14.98 -18.84 24.54
C PRO A 16 14.85 -18.95 26.06
N CYS A 17 13.91 -19.78 26.51
CA CYS A 17 13.72 -20.07 27.93
C CYS A 17 14.88 -20.90 28.49
N ASP A 18 15.40 -20.52 29.66
CA ASP A 18 16.49 -21.24 30.34
C ASP A 18 15.91 -22.10 31.46
N GLY A 19 15.60 -23.36 31.14
CA GLY A 19 14.93 -24.30 32.06
C GLY A 19 15.75 -24.61 33.32
N ASP A 20 17.07 -24.48 33.26
CA ASP A 20 17.97 -24.76 34.38
C ASP A 20 17.88 -23.72 35.50
N ARG A 21 17.29 -22.54 35.21
CA ARG A 21 17.07 -21.46 36.20
C ARG A 21 15.73 -21.56 36.93
N GLY A 22 14.95 -22.62 36.69
CA GLY A 22 13.63 -22.81 37.30
C GLY A 22 12.54 -21.91 36.70
N GLU A 23 12.70 -21.45 35.45
CA GLU A 23 11.69 -20.69 34.73
C GLU A 23 10.58 -21.60 34.17
N ASP A 24 9.33 -21.13 34.19
CA ASP A 24 8.19 -21.81 33.54
C ASP A 24 8.35 -21.73 32.01
N CYS A 25 8.90 -22.78 31.41
CA CYS A 25 9.11 -22.88 29.96
C CYS A 25 7.95 -23.56 29.22
N ILE A 26 7.65 -23.04 28.03
CA ILE A 26 6.70 -23.62 27.07
C ILE A 26 7.49 -24.16 25.89
N THR A 27 7.37 -25.45 25.63
CA THR A 27 8.12 -26.21 24.61
C THR A 27 7.28 -26.46 23.37
N SER A 28 7.92 -26.79 22.24
CA SER A 28 7.21 -27.02 20.98
C SER A 28 6.59 -28.40 20.93
N TYR A 29 5.34 -28.52 20.48
CA TYR A 29 4.75 -29.84 20.18
C TYR A 29 5.53 -30.61 19.10
N LEU A 30 6.26 -29.90 18.23
CA LEU A 30 7.07 -30.50 17.16
C LEU A 30 8.37 -31.17 17.67
N GLU A 31 8.83 -30.82 18.87
CA GLU A 31 10.07 -31.36 19.47
C GLU A 31 9.99 -32.88 19.66
N ALA A 32 8.79 -33.41 19.95
CA ALA A 32 8.52 -34.84 20.06
C ALA A 32 8.46 -35.57 18.69
N ARG A 33 8.62 -34.86 17.57
CA ARG A 33 8.46 -35.35 16.19
C ARG A 33 7.22 -36.21 15.98
N PRO A 34 6.01 -35.68 16.29
CA PRO A 34 4.77 -36.42 16.08
C PRO A 34 4.54 -36.67 14.58
N ARG A 35 3.87 -37.78 14.26
CA ARG A 35 3.38 -38.02 12.89
C ARG A 35 2.16 -37.15 12.65
N LEU A 36 2.32 -36.11 11.83
CA LEU A 36 1.27 -35.14 11.52
C LEU A 36 0.64 -35.39 10.16
N GLN A 37 -0.57 -34.87 10.01
CA GLN A 37 -1.35 -34.86 8.79
C GLN A 37 -1.92 -33.44 8.57
N LEU A 38 -1.80 -32.96 7.33
CA LEU A 38 -2.41 -31.70 6.91
C LEU A 38 -3.63 -32.01 6.04
N SER A 39 -4.78 -31.48 6.45
CA SER A 39 -6.06 -31.68 5.76
C SER A 39 -6.71 -30.33 5.47
N VAL A 40 -7.06 -30.07 4.22
CA VAL A 40 -7.77 -28.86 3.79
C VAL A 40 -9.20 -29.25 3.43
N PHE A 41 -10.16 -28.60 4.06
CA PHE A 41 -11.59 -28.76 3.76
C PHE A 41 -12.15 -27.46 3.21
N THR A 42 -13.22 -27.56 2.41
CA THR A 42 -14.01 -26.41 1.96
C THR A 42 -15.41 -26.44 2.55
N CYS A 43 -15.91 -25.27 2.91
CA CYS A 43 -17.18 -25.11 3.58
C CYS A 43 -17.77 -23.73 3.29
N VAL A 44 -19.11 -23.61 3.29
CA VAL A 44 -19.77 -22.30 3.12
C VAL A 44 -19.60 -21.46 4.39
N MET A 45 -19.86 -22.08 5.55
CA MET A 45 -19.72 -21.47 6.87
C MET A 45 -18.82 -22.33 7.77
N PRO A 46 -17.75 -21.78 8.34
CA PRO A 46 -16.80 -22.56 9.15
C PRO A 46 -17.40 -23.29 10.35
N GLU A 47 -18.44 -22.72 10.99
CA GLU A 47 -18.97 -23.25 12.26
C GLU A 47 -20.16 -24.22 12.10
N ASN A 48 -20.97 -24.06 11.04
CA ASN A 48 -22.28 -24.73 10.92
C ASN A 48 -22.47 -25.54 9.63
N SER A 49 -21.47 -25.66 8.76
CA SER A 49 -21.62 -26.34 7.47
C SER A 49 -20.78 -27.61 7.33
N GLN A 50 -21.20 -28.50 6.43
CA GLN A 50 -20.49 -29.74 6.15
C GLN A 50 -19.12 -29.45 5.53
N LEU A 51 -18.09 -30.13 6.05
CA LEU A 51 -16.71 -30.02 5.60
C LEU A 51 -16.48 -30.96 4.40
N ASN A 52 -16.24 -30.38 3.23
CA ASN A 52 -15.89 -31.15 2.04
C ASN A 52 -14.36 -31.28 1.93
N PRO A 53 -13.79 -32.50 1.89
CA PRO A 53 -12.34 -32.65 1.81
C PRO A 53 -11.82 -32.19 0.45
N ALA A 54 -10.87 -31.25 0.45
CA ALA A 54 -10.18 -30.80 -0.75
C ALA A 54 -8.82 -31.48 -0.89
N VAL A 55 -7.97 -31.40 0.15
CA VAL A 55 -6.59 -31.93 0.10
C VAL A 55 -6.28 -32.67 1.39
N LYS A 56 -5.61 -33.82 1.29
CA LYS A 56 -5.11 -34.59 2.44
C LYS A 56 -3.67 -34.98 2.17
N ILE A 57 -2.77 -34.66 3.10
CA ILE A 57 -1.32 -34.85 2.97
C ILE A 57 -0.84 -35.70 4.15
N ASP A 58 -0.31 -36.87 3.82
CA ASP A 58 0.14 -37.89 4.77
C ASP A 58 1.29 -38.71 4.16
N PRO A 59 2.48 -38.76 4.78
CA PRO A 59 2.88 -38.00 5.97
C PRO A 59 3.07 -36.52 5.65
N PHE A 60 2.71 -35.64 6.59
CA PHE A 60 3.03 -34.22 6.52
C PHE A 60 4.30 -33.93 7.32
N ASP A 61 5.32 -33.39 6.65
CA ASP A 61 6.57 -32.94 7.26
C ASP A 61 6.59 -31.40 7.39
N PRO A 62 6.58 -30.85 8.62
CA PRO A 62 6.67 -29.42 8.91
C PRO A 62 7.85 -28.67 8.28
N HIS A 63 8.93 -29.37 7.94
CA HIS A 63 10.14 -28.73 7.42
C HIS A 63 10.21 -28.72 5.89
N SER A 64 9.40 -29.55 5.22
CA SER A 64 9.39 -29.66 3.77
C SER A 64 8.33 -28.77 3.15
N ALA A 65 8.73 -27.87 2.25
CA ALA A 65 7.80 -27.10 1.45
C ALA A 65 7.19 -27.96 0.34
N PHE A 66 5.93 -27.71 0.00
CA PHE A 66 5.27 -28.36 -1.14
C PHE A 66 4.27 -27.43 -1.81
N GLU A 67 3.92 -27.76 -3.04
CA GLU A 67 2.85 -27.10 -3.80
C GLU A 67 1.99 -28.16 -4.48
N ARG A 68 0.67 -28.04 -4.36
CA ARG A 68 -0.27 -29.00 -4.93
C ARG A 68 -1.52 -28.32 -5.47
N GLN A 69 -1.83 -28.59 -6.73
CA GLN A 69 -3.05 -28.12 -7.37
C GLN A 69 -4.17 -29.17 -7.26
N VAL A 70 -5.36 -28.74 -6.88
CA VAL A 70 -6.55 -29.58 -6.72
C VAL A 70 -7.79 -28.84 -7.25
N ASN A 71 -8.70 -29.57 -7.88
CA ASN A 71 -9.97 -29.01 -8.34
C ASN A 71 -11.02 -29.10 -7.24
N VAL A 72 -11.53 -27.95 -6.81
CA VAL A 72 -12.53 -27.82 -5.75
C VAL A 72 -13.91 -27.69 -6.39
N SER A 73 -14.91 -28.40 -5.85
CA SER A 73 -16.32 -28.25 -6.22
C SER A 73 -16.95 -27.05 -5.52
N LEU A 74 -17.68 -26.22 -6.26
CA LEU A 74 -18.38 -25.05 -5.74
C LEU A 74 -19.84 -25.38 -5.39
N PRO A 75 -20.28 -25.14 -4.14
CA PRO A 75 -21.68 -25.21 -3.75
C PRO A 75 -22.56 -24.25 -4.57
N GLU A 76 -23.85 -24.57 -4.70
CA GLU A 76 -24.84 -23.70 -5.35
C GLU A 76 -24.91 -22.31 -4.69
N GLU A 77 -24.82 -22.26 -3.37
CA GLU A 77 -24.80 -21.01 -2.60
C GLU A 77 -23.63 -20.12 -3.01
N THR A 78 -22.44 -20.68 -3.18
CA THR A 78 -21.26 -19.92 -3.65
C THR A 78 -21.42 -19.45 -5.09
N ARG A 79 -22.01 -20.28 -5.97
CA ARG A 79 -22.32 -19.91 -7.38
C ARG A 79 -23.41 -18.84 -7.49
N ALA A 80 -24.23 -18.70 -6.46
CA ALA A 80 -25.23 -17.65 -6.29
C ALA A 80 -24.67 -16.43 -5.53
N ASN A 81 -23.40 -16.07 -5.79
CA ASN A 81 -22.71 -14.94 -5.17
C ASN A 81 -22.49 -15.08 -3.64
N GLY A 82 -22.46 -16.31 -3.15
CA GLY A 82 -22.13 -16.64 -1.76
C GLY A 82 -20.63 -16.71 -1.49
N THR A 83 -20.27 -16.84 -0.22
CA THR A 83 -18.87 -16.99 0.20
C THR A 83 -18.48 -18.47 0.30
N LEU A 84 -17.20 -18.77 0.06
CA LEU A 84 -16.62 -20.07 0.35
C LEU A 84 -15.37 -19.90 1.21
N HIS A 85 -15.21 -20.78 2.19
CA HIS A 85 -14.08 -20.81 3.09
C HIS A 85 -13.28 -22.11 2.89
N ALA A 86 -11.96 -22.01 3.04
CA ALA A 86 -11.06 -23.13 3.24
C ALA A 86 -10.70 -23.22 4.71
N VAL A 87 -10.86 -24.38 5.33
CA VAL A 87 -10.40 -24.66 6.69
C VAL A 87 -9.22 -25.62 6.60
N VAL A 88 -8.06 -25.15 7.00
CA VAL A 88 -6.81 -25.92 7.03
C VAL A 88 -6.64 -26.49 8.43
N TYR A 89 -6.51 -27.80 8.55
CA TYR A 89 -6.27 -28.52 9.79
C TYR A 89 -4.87 -29.14 9.79
N VAL A 90 -4.18 -29.02 10.92
CA VAL A 90 -2.98 -29.78 11.25
C VAL A 90 -3.30 -30.60 12.49
N HIS A 91 -3.26 -31.93 12.35
CA HIS A 91 -3.66 -32.88 13.38
C HIS A 91 -2.78 -34.14 13.36
N ARG A 92 -2.95 -35.00 14.35
CA ARG A 92 -2.23 -36.28 14.42
C ARG A 92 -2.67 -37.21 13.28
N ALA A 93 -1.69 -37.84 12.61
CA ALA A 93 -1.95 -38.79 11.55
C ALA A 93 -2.74 -40.01 12.06
N GLY A 94 -3.78 -40.40 11.32
CA GLY A 94 -4.64 -41.55 11.63
C GLY A 94 -5.85 -41.26 12.52
N VAL A 95 -6.01 -40.03 13.02
CA VAL A 95 -7.21 -39.56 13.74
C VAL A 95 -7.93 -38.54 12.86
N SER A 96 -9.27 -38.47 12.91
CA SER A 96 -9.99 -37.41 12.21
C SER A 96 -9.72 -36.05 12.89
N PRO A 97 -9.66 -34.92 12.14
CA PRO A 97 -9.40 -33.62 12.75
C PRO A 97 -10.38 -33.33 13.91
N LEU A 98 -11.67 -33.50 13.67
CA LEU A 98 -12.76 -33.22 14.62
C LEU A 98 -12.69 -34.01 15.95
N GLU A 99 -11.95 -35.13 15.99
CA GLU A 99 -11.76 -35.94 17.20
C GLU A 99 -10.44 -35.63 17.93
N ASP A 100 -9.50 -34.93 17.28
CA ASP A 100 -8.19 -34.64 17.84
C ASP A 100 -8.21 -33.40 18.73
N SER A 101 -8.12 -33.61 20.06
CA SER A 101 -8.02 -32.52 21.04
C SER A 101 -6.81 -31.59 20.87
N ARG A 102 -5.77 -32.03 20.12
CA ARG A 102 -4.53 -31.26 19.88
C ARG A 102 -4.45 -30.74 18.45
N GLU A 103 -5.57 -30.60 17.76
CA GLU A 103 -5.61 -30.01 16.43
C GLU A 103 -5.39 -28.50 16.43
N VAL A 104 -4.85 -28.00 15.31
CA VAL A 104 -4.81 -26.58 14.99
C VAL A 104 -5.52 -26.37 13.67
N HIS A 105 -6.44 -25.42 13.65
CA HIS A 105 -7.17 -25.05 12.44
C HIS A 105 -7.09 -23.55 12.17
N TYR A 106 -7.13 -23.20 10.89
CA TYR A 106 -7.26 -21.82 10.41
C TYR A 106 -8.27 -21.79 9.26
N ALA A 107 -9.23 -20.86 9.33
CA ALA A 107 -10.22 -20.64 8.29
C ALA A 107 -9.85 -19.41 7.45
N ALA A 108 -9.77 -19.58 6.13
CA ALA A 108 -9.47 -18.51 5.18
C ALA A 108 -10.56 -18.41 4.12
N GLN A 109 -10.89 -17.19 3.71
CA GLN A 109 -11.90 -16.97 2.67
C GLN A 109 -11.29 -17.23 1.28
N LEU A 110 -11.91 -18.11 0.49
CA LEU A 110 -11.54 -18.43 -0.89
C LEU A 110 -12.22 -17.52 -1.92
N THR A 111 -13.24 -16.77 -1.50
CA THR A 111 -13.99 -15.85 -2.36
C THR A 111 -13.82 -14.41 -1.89
N THR A 112 -13.86 -13.44 -2.80
CA THR A 112 -13.83 -12.02 -2.45
C THR A 112 -14.78 -11.23 -3.33
N TYR A 113 -15.43 -10.21 -2.79
CA TYR A 113 -16.35 -9.36 -3.56
C TYR A 113 -15.61 -8.17 -4.13
N ILE A 114 -15.69 -7.98 -5.45
CA ILE A 114 -15.09 -6.84 -6.14
C ILE A 114 -16.13 -6.25 -7.09
N THR A 115 -16.13 -4.92 -7.20
CA THR A 115 -16.95 -4.21 -8.18
C THR A 115 -16.27 -4.23 -9.55
N PRO A 116 -17.00 -4.54 -10.62
CA PRO A 116 -16.45 -4.70 -11.98
C PRO A 116 -15.71 -3.48 -12.56
N THR A 117 -15.87 -2.28 -11.99
CA THR A 117 -15.14 -1.08 -12.44
C THR A 117 -13.63 -1.14 -12.14
N HIS A 118 -13.19 -1.99 -11.20
CA HIS A 118 -11.78 -2.10 -10.79
C HIS A 118 -10.91 -3.00 -11.68
N THR A 119 -11.49 -3.86 -12.52
CA THR A 119 -10.73 -4.80 -13.35
C THR A 119 -10.27 -4.23 -14.69
N GLU A 120 -10.80 -3.07 -15.13
CA GLU A 120 -10.40 -2.42 -16.38
C GLU A 120 -9.35 -1.32 -16.18
N GLY A 121 -8.10 -1.72 -15.94
CA GLY A 121 -6.90 -0.88 -16.16
C GLY A 121 -6.60 -0.58 -17.64
N LYS A 122 -7.61 -0.60 -18.53
CA LYS A 122 -7.48 -0.23 -19.95
C LYS A 122 -7.99 1.19 -20.14
N LYS A 123 -7.06 2.10 -20.48
CA LYS A 123 -7.24 3.45 -21.06
C LYS A 123 -8.69 3.96 -21.03
N ARG A 124 -8.96 4.90 -20.13
CA ARG A 124 -10.18 5.73 -20.14
C ARG A 124 -10.32 6.41 -21.50
N ASP A 125 -11.15 5.84 -22.38
CA ASP A 125 -11.72 6.56 -23.52
C ASP A 125 -12.82 7.49 -22.99
N PRO A 126 -12.74 8.82 -23.22
CA PRO A 126 -13.71 9.78 -22.69
C PRO A 126 -15.13 9.62 -23.24
N GLN A 127 -15.35 8.72 -24.20
CA GLN A 127 -16.63 8.58 -24.91
C GLN A 127 -17.58 7.52 -24.32
N LYS A 128 -17.14 6.70 -23.36
CA LYS A 128 -17.99 5.66 -22.71
C LYS A 128 -18.59 6.07 -21.37
N VAL A 129 -18.42 7.32 -20.92
CA VAL A 129 -18.84 7.78 -19.58
C VAL A 129 -20.34 8.14 -19.51
N LYS A 130 -21.09 8.17 -20.62
CA LYS A 130 -22.50 8.61 -20.60
C LYS A 130 -23.53 7.54 -20.21
N ASN A 131 -23.15 6.25 -20.11
CA ASN A 131 -24.10 5.15 -19.82
C ASN A 131 -23.74 4.29 -18.58
N ALA A 132 -22.82 4.72 -17.72
CA ALA A 132 -22.39 3.96 -16.54
C ALA A 132 -23.16 4.32 -15.24
N ASN A 133 -24.47 4.55 -15.34
CA ASN A 133 -25.36 4.77 -14.19
C ASN A 133 -26.12 3.50 -13.77
N SER A 134 -25.68 2.30 -14.19
CA SER A 134 -26.06 1.08 -13.48
C SER A 134 -25.02 0.83 -12.40
N ALA A 135 -25.40 0.97 -11.14
CA ALA A 135 -24.64 0.40 -10.03
C ALA A 135 -24.50 -1.10 -10.30
N GLN A 136 -23.37 -1.51 -10.86
CA GLN A 136 -23.11 -2.92 -11.16
C GLN A 136 -22.95 -3.64 -9.82
N ASN A 137 -23.77 -4.67 -9.61
CA ASN A 137 -23.77 -5.44 -8.38
C ASN A 137 -22.38 -6.09 -8.18
N PRO A 138 -21.85 -6.12 -6.95
CA PRO A 138 -20.58 -6.76 -6.66
C PRO A 138 -20.67 -8.26 -7.00
N VAL A 139 -19.65 -8.78 -7.70
CA VAL A 139 -19.56 -10.19 -8.10
C VAL A 139 -18.48 -10.88 -7.28
N SER A 140 -18.75 -12.12 -6.85
CA SER A 140 -17.81 -12.98 -6.15
C SER A 140 -16.69 -13.44 -7.09
N HIS A 141 -15.45 -13.22 -6.68
CA HIS A 141 -14.26 -13.70 -7.36
C HIS A 141 -13.59 -14.80 -6.56
N TRP A 142 -13.01 -15.77 -7.27
CA TRP A 142 -12.26 -16.92 -6.77
C TRP A 142 -10.80 -16.58 -6.55
N ARG A 143 -10.25 -17.08 -5.43
CA ARG A 143 -8.83 -17.03 -5.09
C ARG A 143 -8.17 -18.38 -5.44
N PRO A 144 -7.37 -18.45 -6.51
CA PRO A 144 -6.80 -19.72 -6.97
C PRO A 144 -5.60 -20.20 -6.12
N HIS A 145 -5.01 -19.35 -5.28
CA HIS A 145 -3.84 -19.68 -4.48
C HIS A 145 -4.15 -19.62 -2.98
N LEU A 146 -3.89 -20.72 -2.27
CA LEU A 146 -3.97 -20.83 -0.82
C LEU A 146 -2.57 -21.11 -0.26
N SER A 147 -1.90 -20.05 0.22
CA SER A 147 -0.56 -20.15 0.78
C SER A 147 -0.63 -20.39 2.29
N VAL A 148 -0.26 -21.58 2.73
CA VAL A 148 -0.25 -21.98 4.13
C VAL A 148 1.17 -21.86 4.67
N THR A 149 1.33 -21.19 5.81
CA THR A 149 2.62 -21.06 6.49
C THR A 149 2.50 -21.54 7.92
N MET A 150 3.55 -22.18 8.44
CA MET A 150 3.57 -22.66 9.82
C MET A 150 4.92 -22.42 10.46
N MET A 151 4.93 -22.03 11.74
CA MET A 151 6.18 -21.97 12.50
C MET A 151 6.69 -23.40 12.75
N SER A 152 7.69 -23.82 11.98
CA SER A 152 8.29 -25.16 12.08
C SER A 152 9.52 -25.21 13.00
N GLU A 153 10.02 -24.05 13.43
CA GLU A 153 11.14 -23.95 14.38
C GLU A 153 10.75 -24.39 15.80
N GLU A 154 11.60 -25.21 16.40
CA GLU A 154 11.50 -25.64 17.80
C GLU A 154 12.09 -24.54 18.70
N PHE A 155 11.24 -23.66 19.25
CA PHE A 155 11.66 -22.55 20.10
C PHE A 155 11.01 -22.62 21.47
N THR A 156 11.77 -22.50 22.55
CA THR A 156 11.23 -22.52 23.91
C THR A 156 10.88 -21.11 24.39
N PHE A 157 9.62 -20.89 24.75
CA PHE A 157 9.15 -19.60 25.27
C PHE A 157 9.15 -19.58 26.80
N ASN A 158 9.59 -18.47 27.39
CA ASN A 158 9.32 -18.21 28.80
C ASN A 158 7.88 -17.68 28.93
N LYS A 159 7.09 -18.30 29.81
CA LYS A 159 5.69 -17.94 30.07
C LYS A 159 5.49 -16.47 30.46
N ALA A 160 6.43 -15.87 31.20
CA ALA A 160 6.37 -14.47 31.61
C ALA A 160 6.79 -13.49 30.49
N GLY A 161 7.64 -13.95 29.57
CA GLY A 161 8.22 -13.15 28.49
C GLY A 161 7.54 -13.34 27.12
N LEU A 162 6.38 -13.99 27.07
CA LEU A 162 5.72 -14.34 25.81
C LEU A 162 5.24 -13.06 25.07
N PRO A 163 5.72 -12.80 23.84
CA PRO A 163 5.28 -11.65 23.06
C PRO A 163 3.78 -11.69 22.74
N SER A 164 3.09 -10.55 22.84
CA SER A 164 1.64 -10.46 22.64
C SER A 164 1.18 -10.79 21.22
N ASP A 165 2.05 -10.55 20.23
CA ASP A 165 1.85 -10.90 18.82
C ASP A 165 1.73 -12.42 18.64
N VAL A 166 2.64 -13.19 19.24
CA VAL A 166 2.64 -14.66 19.16
C VAL A 166 1.51 -15.26 20.01
N ARG A 167 1.22 -14.66 21.17
CA ARG A 167 0.21 -15.16 22.12
C ARG A 167 -1.19 -15.33 21.51
N ARG A 168 -1.55 -14.54 20.50
CA ARG A 168 -2.87 -14.62 19.84
C ARG A 168 -3.05 -15.88 18.99
N TYR A 169 -1.95 -16.42 18.47
CA TYR A 169 -1.95 -17.62 17.63
C TYR A 169 -1.56 -18.88 18.40
N MET A 170 -1.00 -18.71 19.60
CA MET A 170 -0.51 -19.80 20.43
C MET A 170 -1.64 -20.47 21.21
N ARG A 171 -1.90 -21.74 20.90
CA ARG A 171 -2.69 -22.64 21.74
C ARG A 171 -1.74 -23.49 22.57
N VAL A 172 -1.86 -23.42 23.90
CA VAL A 172 -1.04 -24.18 24.83
C VAL A 172 -1.84 -25.39 25.31
N SER A 173 -1.23 -26.57 25.22
CA SER A 173 -1.72 -27.82 25.79
C SER A 173 -0.81 -28.24 26.95
N GLN A 174 -1.37 -28.89 27.96
CA GLN A 174 -0.58 -29.44 29.06
C GLN A 174 -0.29 -30.92 28.78
N ASP A 175 1.00 -31.27 28.71
CA ASP A 175 1.44 -32.66 28.58
C ASP A 175 2.15 -33.09 29.88
N GLY A 176 1.35 -33.54 30.84
CA GLY A 176 1.83 -33.89 32.18
C GLY A 176 2.34 -32.65 32.95
N ARG A 177 3.65 -32.56 33.17
CA ARG A 177 4.30 -31.42 33.87
C ARG A 177 4.86 -30.35 32.94
N GLN A 178 4.92 -30.62 31.63
CA GLN A 178 5.47 -29.69 30.64
C GLN A 178 4.33 -28.97 29.92
N MET A 179 4.48 -27.66 29.72
CA MET A 179 3.57 -26.89 28.85
C MET A 179 4.09 -26.98 27.43
N VAL A 180 3.25 -27.44 26.50
CA VAL A 180 3.58 -27.53 25.08
C VAL A 180 2.69 -26.59 24.28
N TYR A 181 3.25 -25.86 23.33
CA TYR A 181 2.45 -25.09 22.38
C TYR A 181 2.23 -25.88 21.10
N LEU A 182 1.00 -25.83 20.58
CA LEU A 182 0.64 -26.42 19.30
C LEU A 182 1.24 -25.61 18.14
N PRO A 183 1.47 -26.22 16.96
CA PRO A 183 2.08 -25.55 15.82
C PRO A 183 1.32 -24.27 15.43
N LEU A 184 2.04 -23.18 15.24
CA LEU A 184 1.43 -21.89 14.89
C LEU A 184 1.17 -21.84 13.39
N LEU A 185 -0.11 -22.00 13.01
CA LEU A 185 -0.56 -22.00 11.63
C LEU A 185 -1.05 -20.61 11.21
N LEU A 186 -0.64 -20.16 10.03
CA LEU A 186 -1.07 -18.91 9.42
C LEU A 186 -1.32 -19.11 7.92
N VAL A 187 -2.49 -18.71 7.42
CA VAL A 187 -2.73 -18.61 5.97
C VAL A 187 -2.29 -17.22 5.52
N ASN A 188 -1.38 -17.18 4.55
CA ASN A 188 -0.82 -15.94 4.03
C ASN A 188 -1.82 -15.28 3.06
N GLU A 189 -2.69 -14.42 3.59
CA GLU A 189 -3.60 -13.61 2.77
C GLU A 189 -2.87 -12.58 1.90
N LEU A 190 -1.59 -12.29 2.21
CA LEU A 190 -0.79 -11.31 1.47
C LEU A 190 -0.28 -11.85 0.14
N SER A 191 -0.28 -13.17 -0.09
CA SER A 191 0.04 -13.72 -1.41
C SER A 191 -1.08 -13.55 -2.43
N VAL A 192 -2.28 -13.17 -1.98
CA VAL A 192 -3.44 -12.96 -2.85
C VAL A 192 -3.40 -11.54 -3.42
N ARG A 193 -3.45 -11.46 -4.75
CA ARG A 193 -3.51 -10.21 -5.52
C ARG A 193 -4.82 -10.14 -6.29
N VAL A 194 -5.32 -8.93 -6.47
CA VAL A 194 -6.55 -8.61 -7.22
C VAL A 194 -6.45 -9.11 -8.67
N ARG A 195 -5.27 -9.00 -9.29
CA ARG A 195 -5.01 -9.45 -10.67
C ARG A 195 -5.12 -10.97 -10.87
N ASP A 196 -4.93 -11.74 -9.81
CA ASP A 196 -4.94 -13.21 -9.87
C ASP A 196 -6.34 -13.80 -9.60
N LEU A 197 -7.33 -12.94 -9.34
CA LEU A 197 -8.70 -13.34 -9.03
C LEU A 197 -9.48 -13.71 -10.28
N VAL A 198 -10.29 -14.77 -10.17
CA VAL A 198 -11.09 -15.28 -11.30
C VAL A 198 -12.57 -15.07 -11.01
N GLU A 199 -13.33 -14.48 -11.94
CA GLU A 199 -14.77 -14.28 -11.75
C GLU A 199 -15.53 -15.61 -11.65
N ILE A 200 -16.40 -15.73 -10.65
CA ILE A 200 -17.24 -16.93 -10.47
C ILE A 200 -18.54 -16.73 -11.25
N SER A 201 -18.72 -17.52 -12.31
CA SER A 201 -19.99 -17.63 -13.03
C SER A 201 -20.90 -18.68 -12.39
N SER A 202 -22.22 -18.51 -12.51
CA SER A 202 -23.20 -19.48 -11.96
C SER A 202 -23.10 -20.89 -12.58
N SER A 203 -22.50 -21.01 -13.76
CA SER A 203 -22.27 -22.26 -14.48
C SER A 203 -20.99 -23.00 -14.07
N THR A 204 -20.07 -22.35 -13.36
CA THR A 204 -18.76 -22.93 -13.03
C THR A 204 -18.87 -23.85 -11.82
N VAL A 205 -18.76 -25.17 -12.03
CA VAL A 205 -18.90 -26.17 -10.95
C VAL A 205 -17.57 -26.49 -10.27
N HIS A 206 -16.47 -26.50 -11.02
CA HIS A 206 -15.13 -26.83 -10.52
C HIS A 206 -14.15 -25.71 -10.80
N LEU A 207 -13.34 -25.35 -9.81
CA LEU A 207 -12.25 -24.39 -9.95
C LEU A 207 -10.94 -24.95 -9.40
N PRO A 208 -9.80 -24.65 -10.05
CA PRO A 208 -8.49 -25.06 -9.55
C PRO A 208 -8.10 -24.22 -8.32
N LEU A 209 -7.62 -24.91 -7.29
CA LEU A 209 -7.02 -24.38 -6.08
C LEU A 209 -5.59 -24.93 -5.96
N THR A 210 -4.61 -24.04 -5.97
CA THR A 210 -3.22 -24.36 -5.69
C THR A 210 -2.94 -24.11 -4.21
N VAL A 211 -2.71 -25.19 -3.47
CA VAL A 211 -2.33 -25.15 -2.05
C VAL A 211 -0.81 -25.23 -1.96
N SER A 212 -0.18 -24.18 -1.47
CA SER A 212 1.25 -24.14 -1.17
C SER A 212 1.49 -24.16 0.33
N TYR A 213 2.58 -24.77 0.75
CA TYR A 213 2.99 -24.85 2.15
C TYR A 213 4.47 -24.50 2.32
N GLU A 214 4.75 -23.70 3.33
CA GLU A 214 6.12 -23.36 3.74
C GLU A 214 6.26 -23.31 5.27
N GLY A 215 7.33 -23.92 5.78
CA GLY A 215 7.74 -23.85 7.18
C GLY A 215 8.65 -22.63 7.42
N ILE A 216 8.34 -21.82 8.44
CA ILE A 216 9.06 -20.58 8.74
C ILE A 216 9.65 -20.56 10.15
N SER A 217 10.67 -19.73 10.34
CA SER A 217 11.28 -19.44 11.65
C SER A 217 10.39 -18.50 12.49
N LEU A 218 10.66 -18.42 13.79
CA LEU A 218 9.98 -17.50 14.71
C LEU A 218 10.08 -16.04 14.25
N ARG A 219 11.26 -15.62 13.79
CA ARG A 219 11.47 -14.26 13.26
C ARG A 219 10.59 -14.00 12.04
N GLY A 220 10.55 -14.97 11.12
CA GLY A 220 9.69 -14.90 9.94
C GLY A 220 8.21 -14.84 10.31
N PHE A 221 7.78 -15.69 11.24
CA PHE A 221 6.40 -15.73 11.71
C PHE A 221 5.95 -14.38 12.30
N ARG A 222 6.76 -13.81 13.21
CA ARG A 222 6.47 -12.51 13.81
C ARG A 222 6.44 -11.39 12.76
N PHE A 223 7.37 -11.43 11.79
CA PHE A 223 7.37 -10.47 10.68
C PHE A 223 6.08 -10.54 9.86
N TRP A 224 5.64 -11.75 9.49
CA TRP A 224 4.42 -11.95 8.72
C TRP A 224 3.17 -11.48 9.46
N VAL A 225 3.06 -11.77 10.76
CA VAL A 225 1.95 -11.28 11.60
C VAL A 225 1.90 -9.75 11.62
N HIS A 226 3.04 -9.09 11.86
CA HIS A 226 3.08 -7.63 11.85
C HIS A 226 2.80 -7.03 10.46
N LEU A 227 3.25 -7.68 9.39
CA LEU A 227 2.98 -7.23 8.05
C LEU A 227 1.48 -7.30 7.73
N GLN A 228 0.80 -8.36 8.17
CA GLN A 228 -0.66 -8.49 8.05
C GLN A 228 -1.38 -7.36 8.81
N ASP A 229 -0.96 -7.03 10.02
CA ASP A 229 -1.51 -5.91 10.80
C ASP A 229 -1.32 -4.56 10.09
N VAL A 230 -0.15 -4.34 9.48
CA VAL A 230 0.13 -3.11 8.70
C VAL A 230 -0.79 -3.03 7.48
N VAL A 231 -0.94 -4.12 6.73
CA VAL A 231 -1.83 -4.14 5.56
C VAL A 231 -3.28 -3.93 5.96
N TYR A 232 -3.73 -4.52 7.07
CA TYR A 232 -5.06 -4.26 7.61
C TYR A 232 -5.24 -2.79 7.99
N SER A 233 -4.24 -2.18 8.63
CA SER A 233 -4.27 -0.76 8.96
C SER A 233 -4.30 0.12 7.70
N LEU A 234 -3.55 -0.21 6.64
CA LEU A 234 -3.60 0.51 5.36
C LEU A 234 -5.00 0.46 4.73
N ARG A 235 -5.68 -0.70 4.77
CA ARG A 235 -7.08 -0.82 4.34
C ARG A 235 -7.98 0.11 5.15
N GLN A 236 -7.80 0.15 6.46
CA GLN A 236 -8.58 1.03 7.34
C GLN A 236 -8.32 2.53 7.09
N PHE A 237 -7.11 2.90 6.65
CA PHE A 237 -6.79 4.25 6.20
C PHE A 237 -7.36 4.61 4.82
N GLY A 238 -8.07 3.69 4.16
CA GLY A 238 -8.73 3.93 2.88
C GLY A 238 -7.83 3.73 1.66
N PHE A 239 -6.72 2.98 1.80
CA PHE A 239 -5.95 2.57 0.63
C PHE A 239 -6.76 1.61 -0.24
N THR A 240 -6.71 1.78 -1.56
CA THR A 240 -7.30 0.86 -2.53
C THR A 240 -6.54 -0.46 -2.54
N GLU A 241 -7.23 -1.58 -2.78
CA GLU A 241 -6.59 -2.92 -2.83
C GLU A 241 -5.48 -2.99 -3.89
N GLU A 242 -5.59 -2.25 -4.99
CA GLU A 242 -4.56 -2.14 -6.04
C GLU A 242 -3.26 -1.54 -5.50
N ASN A 243 -3.32 -0.40 -4.81
CA ASN A 243 -2.15 0.25 -4.21
C ASN A 243 -1.51 -0.64 -3.14
N ILE A 244 -2.33 -1.38 -2.39
CA ILE A 244 -1.84 -2.33 -1.38
C ILE A 244 -1.13 -3.49 -2.05
N ASP A 245 -1.65 -3.99 -3.18
CA ASP A 245 -1.01 -5.06 -3.95
C ASP A 245 0.32 -4.64 -4.55
N GLU A 246 0.46 -3.40 -5.01
CA GLU A 246 1.75 -2.83 -5.40
C GLU A 246 2.72 -2.83 -4.22
N ILE A 247 2.28 -2.39 -3.03
CA ILE A 247 3.10 -2.42 -1.81
C ILE A 247 3.53 -3.86 -1.48
N LYS A 248 2.61 -4.82 -1.50
CA LYS A 248 2.92 -6.24 -1.26
C LYS A 248 3.95 -6.76 -2.26
N GLU A 249 3.82 -6.41 -3.54
CA GLU A 249 4.76 -6.80 -4.60
C GLU A 249 6.15 -6.22 -4.35
N THR A 250 6.25 -4.94 -3.97
CA THR A 250 7.54 -4.35 -3.61
C THR A 250 8.18 -5.02 -2.39
N LEU A 251 7.39 -5.42 -1.39
CA LEU A 251 7.87 -6.06 -0.17
C LEU A 251 8.38 -7.49 -0.40
N VAL A 252 7.66 -8.27 -1.19
CA VAL A 252 8.00 -9.68 -1.46
C VAL A 252 9.07 -9.79 -2.57
N GLY A 253 9.03 -8.92 -3.58
CA GLY A 253 9.88 -9.02 -4.76
C GLY A 253 11.23 -8.30 -4.68
N SER A 254 11.46 -7.45 -3.68
CA SER A 254 12.68 -6.63 -3.61
C SER A 254 13.73 -7.18 -2.64
N ASN A 255 15.00 -6.85 -2.91
CA ASN A 255 16.06 -7.04 -1.94
C ASN A 255 15.79 -6.20 -0.68
N LEU A 256 15.77 -6.84 0.49
CA LEU A 256 15.52 -6.19 1.79
C LEU A 256 16.38 -4.93 1.99
N TYR A 257 17.65 -4.96 1.56
CA TYR A 257 18.55 -3.81 1.64
C TYR A 257 18.05 -2.58 0.87
N LEU A 258 17.59 -2.77 -0.37
CA LEU A 258 17.06 -1.68 -1.20
C LEU A 258 15.76 -1.12 -0.61
N LEU A 259 14.94 -1.99 -0.02
CA LEU A 259 13.69 -1.61 0.60
C LEU A 259 13.92 -0.74 1.85
N VAL A 260 14.84 -1.17 2.72
CA VAL A 260 15.24 -0.41 3.92
C VAL A 260 15.86 0.93 3.52
N LEU A 261 16.73 0.95 2.51
CA LEU A 261 17.34 2.19 2.02
C LEU A 261 16.29 3.17 1.49
N THR A 262 15.37 2.68 0.66
CA THR A 262 14.27 3.49 0.12
C THR A 262 13.39 4.04 1.24
N ALA A 263 13.04 3.22 2.23
CA ALA A 263 12.26 3.64 3.39
C ALA A 263 12.98 4.72 4.23
N LEU A 264 14.31 4.64 4.35
CA LEU A 264 15.09 5.64 5.07
C LEU A 264 15.14 6.96 4.30
N ILE A 265 15.33 6.91 2.98
CA ILE A 265 15.33 8.10 2.12
C ILE A 265 13.96 8.78 2.14
N THR A 266 12.87 8.02 2.03
CA THR A 266 11.51 8.57 2.09
C THR A 266 11.19 9.14 3.47
N ALA A 267 11.60 8.49 4.55
CA ALA A 267 11.44 9.03 5.90
C ALA A 267 12.20 10.35 6.09
N LEU A 268 13.44 10.45 5.59
CA LEU A 268 14.21 11.69 5.63
C LEU A 268 13.55 12.79 4.80
N GLN A 269 13.05 12.46 3.61
CA GLN A 269 12.32 13.39 2.75
C GLN A 269 11.09 13.95 3.47
N LEU A 270 10.27 13.09 4.10
CA LEU A 270 9.09 13.51 4.87
C LEU A 270 9.46 14.41 6.06
N ILE A 271 10.56 14.12 6.75
CA ILE A 271 11.06 14.97 7.84
C ILE A 271 11.47 16.35 7.29
N CYS A 272 12.19 16.40 6.17
CA CYS A 272 12.59 17.65 5.51
C CYS A 272 11.37 18.48 5.08
N GLU A 273 10.35 17.86 4.49
CA GLU A 273 9.11 18.52 4.11
C GLU A 273 8.35 19.07 5.33
N PHE A 274 8.27 18.31 6.41
CA PHE A 274 7.67 18.77 7.65
C PHE A 274 8.43 19.95 8.27
N LEU A 275 9.77 19.91 8.25
CA LEU A 275 10.60 21.01 8.74
C LEU A 275 10.44 22.26 7.87
N ALA A 276 10.36 22.11 6.55
CA ALA A 276 10.06 23.21 5.63
C ALA A 276 8.69 23.84 5.95
N LEU A 277 7.65 23.02 6.12
CA LEU A 277 6.31 23.48 6.51
C LEU A 277 6.32 24.22 7.85
N LYS A 278 7.00 23.66 8.85
CA LYS A 278 7.14 24.29 10.17
C LYS A 278 7.86 25.63 10.08
N ASN A 279 8.92 25.71 9.27
CA ASN A 279 9.66 26.93 9.04
C ASN A 279 8.79 27.99 8.36
N ASP A 280 8.02 27.60 7.35
CA ASP A 280 7.10 28.51 6.64
C ASP A 280 6.04 29.07 7.58
N ILE A 281 5.35 28.21 8.34
CA ILE A 281 4.34 28.65 9.33
C ILE A 281 4.96 29.56 10.40
N SER A 282 6.19 29.26 10.86
CA SER A 282 6.91 30.10 11.81
C SER A 282 7.28 31.46 11.21
N SER A 283 7.70 31.50 9.94
CA SER A 283 8.03 32.73 9.21
C SER A 283 6.82 33.65 9.10
N TRP A 284 5.67 33.11 8.71
CA TRP A 284 4.41 33.88 8.60
C TRP A 284 3.90 34.39 9.96
N ARG A 285 4.04 33.61 11.03
CA ARG A 285 3.66 34.06 12.39
C ARG A 285 4.49 35.23 12.92
N LYS A 286 5.73 35.42 12.46
CA LYS A 286 6.63 36.47 12.96
C LYS A 286 6.53 37.79 12.20
N LYS A 287 5.95 37.81 10.99
CA LYS A 287 5.84 39.02 10.16
C LYS A 287 4.70 39.92 10.65
N LYS A 288 5.02 41.20 10.92
CA LYS A 288 4.03 42.24 11.32
C LYS A 288 3.66 43.22 10.20
N SER A 289 4.45 43.31 9.13
CA SER A 289 4.19 44.11 7.93
C SER A 289 4.53 43.28 6.68
N MET A 290 3.88 43.56 5.54
CA MET A 290 4.13 42.87 4.26
C MET A 290 5.23 43.53 3.41
N VAL A 291 6.06 44.37 4.02
CA VAL A 291 7.18 45.05 3.34
C VAL A 291 8.14 44.00 2.78
N GLY A 292 8.38 44.04 1.47
CA GLY A 292 9.23 43.08 0.74
C GLY A 292 8.51 41.90 0.06
N MET A 293 7.17 41.83 0.09
CA MET A 293 6.40 40.81 -0.67
C MET A 293 5.12 41.39 -1.29
N SER A 294 4.93 41.25 -2.60
CA SER A 294 3.66 41.65 -3.25
C SER A 294 2.49 40.76 -2.85
N ARG A 295 1.43 41.41 -2.34
CA ARG A 295 0.12 40.80 -2.05
C ARG A 295 -0.47 40.07 -3.27
N LYS A 296 -0.28 40.60 -4.48
CA LYS A 296 -0.78 39.99 -5.72
C LYS A 296 -0.04 38.69 -6.04
N SER A 297 1.27 38.65 -5.81
CA SER A 297 2.09 37.46 -6.02
C SER A 297 1.74 36.33 -5.06
N VAL A 298 1.51 36.66 -3.77
CA VAL A 298 1.08 35.70 -2.75
C VAL A 298 -0.29 35.10 -3.08
N LEU A 299 -1.25 35.94 -3.50
CA LEU A 299 -2.59 35.47 -3.90
C LEU A 299 -2.51 34.54 -5.12
N TRP A 300 -1.74 34.90 -6.14
CA TRP A 300 -1.59 34.10 -7.36
C TRP A 300 -0.95 32.74 -7.07
N ARG A 301 0.07 32.72 -6.20
CA ARG A 301 0.73 31.49 -5.75
C ARG A 301 -0.25 30.58 -5.00
N SER A 302 -0.99 31.11 -4.03
CA SER A 302 -2.00 30.35 -3.29
C SER A 302 -3.09 29.78 -4.20
N LEU A 303 -3.57 30.55 -5.18
CA LEU A 303 -4.55 30.08 -6.15
C LEU A 303 -3.98 28.95 -7.02
N SER A 304 -2.74 29.08 -7.50
CA SER A 304 -2.08 28.05 -8.30
C SER A 304 -1.95 26.74 -7.51
N THR A 305 -1.51 26.79 -6.26
CA THR A 305 -1.36 25.60 -5.41
C THR A 305 -2.70 24.99 -5.06
N LEU A 306 -3.75 25.81 -4.85
CA LEU A 306 -5.10 25.33 -4.64
C LEU A 306 -5.66 24.59 -5.87
N LEU A 307 -5.40 25.12 -7.08
CA LEU A 307 -5.80 24.45 -8.33
C LEU A 307 -5.07 23.12 -8.53
N ILE A 308 -3.77 23.06 -8.21
CA ILE A 308 -2.99 21.82 -8.23
C ILE A 308 -3.57 20.82 -7.24
N PHE A 309 -3.88 21.24 -6.01
CA PHE A 309 -4.51 20.38 -5.01
C PHE A 309 -5.88 19.86 -5.46
N LEU A 310 -6.74 20.72 -6.00
CA LEU A 310 -8.06 20.35 -6.53
C LEU A 310 -7.95 19.34 -7.68
N HIS A 311 -6.99 19.54 -8.57
CA HIS A 311 -6.75 18.60 -9.66
C HIS A 311 -6.26 17.23 -9.15
N LEU A 312 -5.33 17.24 -8.18
CA LEU A 312 -4.82 16.01 -7.57
C LEU A 312 -5.89 15.29 -6.72
N LEU A 313 -6.85 16.02 -6.15
CA LEU A 313 -7.95 15.46 -5.36
C LEU A 313 -8.85 14.52 -6.18
N GLU A 314 -8.93 14.71 -7.49
CA GLU A 314 -9.74 13.88 -8.38
C GLU A 314 -9.01 12.61 -8.86
N GLU A 315 -7.68 12.64 -8.95
CA GLU A 315 -6.92 11.60 -9.66
C GLU A 315 -5.90 10.84 -8.80
N THR A 316 -5.60 11.26 -7.57
CA THR A 316 -4.42 10.74 -6.83
C THR A 316 -4.69 10.10 -5.47
N SER A 317 -3.74 9.26 -5.04
CA SER A 317 -3.78 8.55 -3.77
C SER A 317 -3.58 9.49 -2.57
N LEU A 318 -4.20 9.13 -1.43
CA LEU A 318 -4.18 9.90 -0.17
C LEU A 318 -2.75 10.31 0.26
N LEU A 319 -1.75 9.46 -0.02
CA LEU A 319 -0.36 9.67 0.37
C LEU A 319 0.28 10.88 -0.32
N VAL A 320 -0.10 11.17 -1.57
CA VAL A 320 0.37 12.35 -2.32
C VAL A 320 -0.51 13.56 -1.99
N LEU A 321 -1.80 13.33 -1.76
CA LEU A 321 -2.75 14.38 -1.44
C LEU A 321 -2.47 15.06 -0.09
N LEU A 322 -2.03 14.31 0.91
CA LEU A 322 -1.79 14.83 2.27
C LEU A 322 -0.68 15.90 2.34
N PRO A 323 0.55 15.68 1.85
CA PRO A 323 1.59 16.71 1.87
C PRO A 323 1.22 17.93 1.00
N VAL A 324 0.62 17.72 -0.18
CA VAL A 324 0.16 18.82 -1.05
C VAL A 324 -0.97 19.61 -0.41
N GLY A 325 -1.92 18.93 0.23
CA GLY A 325 -3.04 19.55 0.94
C GLY A 325 -2.59 20.38 2.14
N LEU A 326 -1.65 19.88 2.94
CA LEU A 326 -1.06 20.65 4.04
C LEU A 326 -0.32 21.90 3.54
N GLY A 327 0.41 21.79 2.43
CA GLY A 327 1.04 22.94 1.76
C GLY A 327 0.02 23.97 1.28
N ALA A 328 -1.03 23.52 0.58
CA ALA A 328 -2.12 24.38 0.13
C ALA A 328 -2.82 25.10 1.30
N CYS A 329 -3.09 24.40 2.41
CA CYS A 329 -3.65 24.99 3.62
C CYS A 329 -2.76 26.09 4.21
N VAL A 330 -1.43 25.92 4.22
CA VAL A 330 -0.49 26.95 4.72
C VAL A 330 -0.44 28.16 3.79
N GLU A 331 -0.49 27.96 2.47
CA GLU A 331 -0.52 29.08 1.52
C GLU A 331 -1.82 29.87 1.61
N VAL A 332 -2.96 29.18 1.72
CA VAL A 332 -4.26 29.82 1.98
C VAL A 332 -4.23 30.57 3.30
N PHE A 333 -3.73 29.95 4.38
CA PHE A 333 -3.55 30.60 5.68
C PHE A 333 -2.72 31.91 5.57
N SER A 334 -1.71 31.91 4.70
CA SER A 334 -0.84 33.08 4.48
C SER A 334 -1.57 34.27 3.84
N VAL A 335 -2.61 34.04 3.04
CA VAL A 335 -3.45 35.10 2.45
C VAL A 335 -4.41 35.70 3.50
N PHE A 336 -4.94 34.87 4.39
CA PHE A 336 -5.92 35.30 5.39
C PHE A 336 -5.30 35.94 6.64
N PHE A 337 -4.09 35.53 7.05
CA PHE A 337 -3.43 36.02 8.27
C PHE A 337 -3.21 37.56 8.34
N PRO A 338 -2.83 38.27 7.26
CA PRO A 338 -2.65 39.73 7.29
C PRO A 338 -3.96 40.54 7.45
N SER A 339 -5.13 39.87 7.47
CA SER A 339 -6.43 40.54 7.46
C SER A 339 -7.08 40.67 8.84
N HIS A 340 -6.46 40.20 9.92
CA HIS A 340 -6.96 40.47 11.27
C HIS A 340 -6.74 41.95 11.64
N PRO A 341 -7.81 42.75 11.80
CA PRO A 341 -7.66 44.15 12.18
C PRO A 341 -7.21 44.21 13.64
N THR A 342 -6.07 44.86 13.90
CA THR A 342 -5.79 45.44 15.21
C THR A 342 -6.97 46.33 15.59
N LYS A 343 -7.74 45.94 16.61
CA LYS A 343 -8.88 46.70 17.11
C LYS A 343 -8.40 48.10 17.50
N SER A 344 -8.69 49.11 16.68
CA SER A 344 -8.66 50.49 17.15
C SER A 344 -10.03 50.80 17.73
N THR A 345 -10.10 50.78 19.07
CA THR A 345 -11.11 51.56 19.76
C THR A 345 -10.69 53.01 19.60
N THR A 346 -11.39 53.77 18.76
CA THR A 346 -11.87 55.14 19.05
C THR A 346 -12.76 55.62 17.90
N SER A 347 -13.95 56.04 18.31
CA SER A 347 -14.95 56.77 17.54
C SER A 347 -14.38 57.99 16.82
N SER A 348 -14.51 58.04 15.50
CA SER A 348 -15.21 59.12 14.77
C SER A 348 -14.81 59.09 13.29
N SER A 349 -15.78 59.46 12.47
CA SER A 349 -15.75 59.52 11.02
C SER A 349 -14.60 60.37 10.47
N THR A 350 -13.60 59.72 9.87
CA THR A 350 -12.87 60.20 8.68
C THR A 350 -12.19 58.98 8.08
N VAL A 351 -12.55 58.63 6.84
CA VAL A 351 -11.84 57.62 6.05
C VAL A 351 -10.45 58.16 5.75
N GLN A 352 -9.51 57.96 6.67
CA GLN A 352 -8.10 58.00 6.31
C GLN A 352 -7.83 56.71 5.55
N VAL A 353 -7.87 56.81 4.22
CA VAL A 353 -7.21 55.87 3.34
C VAL A 353 -5.79 55.74 3.87
N THR A 354 -5.50 54.58 4.47
CA THR A 354 -4.18 54.19 4.94
C THR A 354 -3.21 54.44 3.79
N LYS A 355 -2.39 55.48 3.94
CA LYS A 355 -1.24 55.73 3.06
C LYS A 355 -0.46 54.42 3.01
N MET A 356 -0.37 53.78 1.84
CA MET A 356 0.58 52.67 1.67
C MET A 356 1.95 53.20 2.10
N ASP A 357 2.66 52.45 2.95
CA ASP A 357 4.01 52.82 3.37
C ASP A 357 4.87 53.04 2.11
N GLU A 358 5.68 54.09 2.09
CA GLU A 358 6.53 54.46 0.95
C GLU A 358 7.41 53.28 0.48
N GLU A 359 7.76 52.39 1.40
CA GLU A 359 8.49 51.15 1.14
C GLU A 359 7.62 50.05 0.49
N GLU A 360 6.33 49.94 0.85
CA GLU A 360 5.39 49.04 0.16
C GLU A 360 5.14 49.50 -1.28
N ARG A 361 5.06 50.81 -1.52
CA ARG A 361 4.90 51.37 -2.87
C ARG A 361 6.10 51.06 -3.75
N LYS A 362 7.32 51.25 -3.25
CA LYS A 362 8.56 50.88 -3.98
C LYS A 362 8.58 49.39 -4.31
N THR A 363 8.14 48.54 -3.38
CA THR A 363 8.07 47.08 -3.61
C THR A 363 7.09 46.74 -4.74
N VAL A 364 5.92 47.40 -4.80
CA VAL A 364 4.95 47.20 -5.89
C VAL A 364 5.49 47.68 -7.24
N GLU A 365 6.19 48.81 -7.28
CA GLU A 365 6.80 49.32 -8.52
C GLU A 365 7.86 48.35 -9.07
N TYR A 366 8.77 47.85 -8.23
CA TYR A 366 9.75 46.83 -8.62
C TYR A 366 9.09 45.52 -9.10
N ASP A 367 8.06 45.04 -8.40
CA ASP A 367 7.36 43.81 -8.78
C ASP A 367 6.62 43.95 -10.12
N THR A 368 6.06 45.13 -10.42
CA THR A 368 5.45 45.37 -11.73
C THR A 368 6.50 45.33 -12.85
N GLN A 369 7.67 45.96 -12.64
CA GLN A 369 8.74 45.96 -13.63
C GLN A 369 9.32 44.56 -13.86
N ALA A 370 9.52 43.78 -12.80
CA ALA A 370 9.97 42.39 -12.88
C ALA A 370 8.95 41.50 -13.62
N TYR A 371 7.65 41.70 -13.37
CA TYR A 371 6.58 40.97 -14.04
C TYR A 371 6.53 41.26 -15.55
N TYR A 372 6.67 42.53 -15.97
CA TYR A 372 6.75 42.87 -17.38
C TYR A 372 8.00 42.27 -18.05
N SER A 373 9.15 42.30 -17.36
CA SER A 373 10.38 41.67 -17.87
C SER A 373 10.23 40.16 -18.06
N TRP A 374 9.64 39.46 -17.08
CA TRP A 374 9.36 38.03 -17.18
C TRP A 374 8.35 37.71 -18.29
N LEU A 375 7.24 38.44 -18.36
CA LEU A 375 6.19 38.26 -19.38
C LEU A 375 6.75 38.43 -20.80
N ILE A 376 7.54 39.49 -21.02
CA ILE A 376 8.18 39.74 -22.31
C ILE A 376 9.15 38.61 -22.65
N ASN A 377 9.98 38.16 -21.70
CA ASN A 377 10.92 37.07 -21.94
C ASN A 377 10.23 35.73 -22.25
N SER A 378 9.14 35.41 -21.56
CA SER A 378 8.33 34.22 -21.82
C SER A 378 7.62 34.28 -23.18
N LEU A 379 7.07 35.44 -23.58
CA LEU A 379 6.46 35.64 -24.90
C LEU A 379 7.50 35.53 -26.02
N VAL A 380 8.66 36.15 -25.83
CA VAL A 380 9.78 36.06 -26.78
C VAL A 380 10.25 34.62 -26.96
N THR A 381 10.41 33.88 -25.87
CA THR A 381 10.75 32.44 -25.91
C THR A 381 9.68 31.62 -26.61
N GLY A 382 8.40 31.92 -26.38
CA GLY A 382 7.28 31.28 -27.07
C GLY A 382 7.24 31.55 -28.57
N VAL A 383 7.53 32.78 -29.00
CA VAL A 383 7.65 33.15 -30.42
C VAL A 383 8.82 32.43 -31.08
N TYR A 384 9.98 32.34 -30.40
CA TYR A 384 11.12 31.58 -30.91
C TYR A 384 10.82 30.07 -31.03
N ALA A 385 10.12 29.48 -30.06
CA ALA A 385 9.71 28.08 -30.11
C ALA A 385 8.71 27.80 -31.25
N LEU A 386 7.72 28.68 -31.46
CA LEU A 386 6.76 28.58 -32.57
C LEU A 386 7.41 28.82 -33.93
N GLY A 387 8.36 29.75 -34.02
CA GLY A 387 9.17 29.97 -35.22
C GLY A 387 9.96 28.73 -35.60
N PHE A 388 10.60 28.07 -34.63
CA PHE A 388 11.30 26.80 -34.83
C PHE A 388 10.35 25.68 -35.28
N LEU A 389 9.16 25.59 -34.67
CA LEU A 389 8.13 24.61 -35.05
C LEU A 389 7.62 24.82 -36.49
N SER A 390 7.56 26.08 -36.94
CA SER A 390 7.15 26.46 -38.31
C SER A 390 8.22 26.23 -39.37
N MET A 391 9.51 26.19 -38.99
CA MET A 391 10.63 25.83 -39.87
C MET A 391 10.89 24.31 -39.95
N ALA A 392 10.38 23.52 -38.99
CA ALA A 392 10.49 22.06 -39.00
C ALA A 392 9.94 21.36 -40.26
N PRO A 393 8.83 21.81 -40.90
CA PRO A 393 8.33 21.24 -42.16
C PRO A 393 9.32 21.43 -43.32
N GLN A 394 10.01 22.59 -43.37
CA GLN A 394 11.00 22.86 -44.42
C GLN A 394 12.24 21.97 -44.25
N LEU A 395 12.74 21.81 -43.02
CA LEU A 395 13.82 20.88 -42.67
C LEU A 395 13.46 19.42 -43.00
N PHE A 396 12.23 19.01 -42.70
CA PHE A 396 11.75 17.66 -42.98
C PHE A 396 11.62 17.39 -44.48
N ILE A 397 11.11 18.35 -45.26
CA ILE A 397 11.04 18.25 -46.73
C ILE A 397 12.46 18.21 -47.32
N ASN A 398 13.37 19.07 -46.87
CA ASN A 398 14.75 19.12 -47.37
C ASN A 398 15.52 17.82 -47.07
N HIS A 399 15.33 17.23 -45.88
CA HIS A 399 15.89 15.92 -45.54
C HIS A 399 15.30 14.80 -46.41
N LYS A 400 14.01 14.87 -46.76
CA LYS A 400 13.38 13.90 -47.66
C LYS A 400 13.86 14.02 -49.10
N VAL A 401 14.08 15.23 -49.61
CA VAL A 401 14.61 15.50 -50.95
C VAL A 401 16.08 15.03 -51.06
N CYS A 402 16.91 15.33 -50.05
CA CYS A 402 18.30 14.87 -50.02
C CYS A 402 18.41 13.33 -49.94
N CYS A 403 17.56 12.67 -49.15
CA CYS A 403 17.48 11.20 -49.13
C CYS A 403 16.88 10.58 -50.40
N ALA A 404 16.07 11.32 -51.17
CA ALA A 404 15.55 10.85 -52.44
C ALA A 404 16.63 10.88 -53.53
N ASP A 405 17.45 11.94 -53.59
CA ASP A 405 18.57 12.05 -54.53
C ASP A 405 19.64 10.95 -54.32
N ILE A 406 19.88 10.53 -53.07
CA ILE A 406 20.81 9.44 -52.74
C ILE A 406 20.31 8.08 -53.23
N LYS A 407 19.00 7.88 -53.42
CA LYS A 407 18.43 6.60 -53.90
C LYS A 407 18.33 6.48 -55.42
N THR A 408 18.62 7.54 -56.18
CA THR A 408 18.51 7.58 -57.65
C THR A 408 19.85 7.56 -58.40
N GLN A 409 20.97 7.26 -57.74
CA GLN A 409 22.20 6.86 -58.44
C GLN A 409 22.28 5.33 -58.57
N PRO A 410 21.97 4.74 -59.74
CA PRO A 410 22.38 3.38 -60.02
C PRO A 410 23.90 3.33 -60.16
N ALA A 411 24.51 2.40 -59.44
CA ALA A 411 25.89 1.99 -59.60
C ALA A 411 26.19 1.66 -61.08
N TYR A 412 26.90 2.55 -61.75
CA TYR A 412 27.60 2.23 -62.99
C TYR A 412 29.05 1.89 -62.66
N ILE A 413 29.28 0.58 -62.54
CA ILE A 413 30.58 -0.05 -62.78
C ILE A 413 30.95 0.22 -64.25
N LYS A 414 32.13 0.78 -64.51
CA LYS A 414 32.95 0.48 -65.69
C LYS A 414 34.40 0.95 -65.47
N TYR A 415 35.26 -0.08 -65.32
CA TYR A 415 36.71 -0.20 -65.56
C TYR A 415 37.66 0.93 -65.16
#